data_AF-A0A2P0B2J2-F1
#
_entry.id   AF-A0A2P0B2J2-F1
#
_cell.length_a   1.000
_cell.length_b   1.000
_cell.length_c   1.000
_cell.angle_alpha   90.00
_cell.angle_beta   90.00
_cell.angle_gamma   90.00
#
_symmetry.space_group_name_H-M   'P 1'
#
loop_
_entity.id
_entity.type
_entity.pdbx_description
1 polymer ?
#
loop_
_entity_poly.entity_id
_entity_poly.type
_entity_poly.pdbx_seq_one_letter_code
_entity_poly.pdbx_strand_id
1 'polypeptide(L)'
;MHWRDGRLWLHNSGEGQFGYVDMDKGAFVPVAFCSGYLRGLAFMREIAVVGMSLPRDNKTFSGLKLDEELAERKMTPRTGRYFIDTRNGSIVHSMNFEGILTELYDVCVRPGIRQPAATGPASEDIRGPSRSPTSKARAETRARSYSPRGR
;
A
#
# COMPACT_ATOMS: atom_id res chain seq x y z
N MET A 1 -3.77 -9.52 -6.82
CA MET A 1 -3.53 -10.93 -6.47
C MET A 1 -2.04 -11.23 -6.67
N HIS A 2 -1.48 -12.21 -5.96
CA HIS A 2 -0.06 -12.57 -6.02
C HIS A 2 0.12 -14.08 -5.85
N TRP A 3 1.00 -14.69 -6.64
CA TRP A 3 1.43 -16.08 -6.41
C TRP A 3 2.69 -16.11 -5.54
N ARG A 4 2.66 -16.83 -4.42
CA ARG A 4 3.78 -16.95 -3.48
C ARG A 4 3.69 -18.24 -2.67
N ASP A 5 4.83 -18.92 -2.51
CA ASP A 5 4.95 -20.15 -1.71
C ASP A 5 3.90 -21.23 -2.07
N GLY A 6 3.63 -21.38 -3.38
CA GLY A 6 2.66 -22.35 -3.89
C GLY A 6 1.19 -21.97 -3.68
N ARG A 7 0.90 -20.74 -3.24
CA ARG A 7 -0.46 -20.24 -2.99
C ARG A 7 -0.77 -19.00 -3.82
N LEU A 8 -2.03 -18.89 -4.25
CA LEU A 8 -2.57 -17.65 -4.81
C LEU A 8 -3.16 -16.80 -3.69
N TRP A 9 -2.52 -15.67 -3.39
CA TRP A 9 -2.97 -14.68 -2.42
C TRP A 9 -3.80 -13.59 -3.10
N LEU A 10 -4.92 -13.24 -2.48
CA LEU A 10 -5.88 -12.31 -3.06
C LEU A 10 -6.76 -11.67 -1.98
N HIS A 11 -7.55 -10.70 -2.43
CA HIS A 11 -8.51 -10.00 -1.60
C HIS A 11 -9.90 -10.50 -1.94
N ASN A 12 -10.70 -10.79 -0.92
CA ASN A 12 -12.15 -10.71 -1.02
C ASN A 12 -12.56 -9.32 -0.51
N SER A 13 -12.41 -8.31 -1.36
CA SER A 13 -12.61 -6.90 -0.99
C SER A 13 -14.05 -6.59 -0.59
N GLY A 14 -15.03 -7.34 -1.11
CA GLY A 14 -16.45 -7.19 -0.75
C GLY A 14 -16.77 -7.61 0.68
N GLU A 15 -15.89 -8.38 1.33
CA GLU A 15 -16.01 -8.83 2.73
C GLU A 15 -14.88 -8.31 3.62
N GLY A 16 -13.96 -7.48 3.07
CA GLY A 16 -12.80 -6.98 3.82
C GLY A 16 -11.80 -8.08 4.19
N GLN A 17 -11.73 -9.19 3.45
CA GLN A 17 -10.88 -10.32 3.82
C GLN A 17 -9.64 -10.39 2.93
N PHE A 18 -8.49 -10.50 3.57
CA PHE A 18 -7.24 -10.90 2.95
C PHE A 18 -7.01 -12.40 3.18
N GLY A 19 -6.59 -13.12 2.15
CA GLY A 19 -6.41 -14.57 2.24
C GLY A 19 -5.78 -15.18 0.99
N TYR A 20 -5.95 -16.49 0.84
CA TYR A 20 -5.43 -17.24 -0.30
C TYR A 20 -6.44 -18.29 -0.79
N VAL A 21 -6.22 -18.82 -1.98
CA VAL A 21 -7.00 -19.96 -2.50
C VAL A 21 -6.34 -21.26 -2.05
N ASP A 22 -7.10 -22.12 -1.36
CA ASP A 22 -6.78 -23.54 -1.22
C ASP A 22 -7.05 -24.21 -2.58
N MET A 23 -5.99 -24.58 -3.29
CA MET A 23 -6.07 -25.09 -4.66
C MET A 23 -6.69 -26.50 -4.73
N ASP A 24 -6.59 -27.29 -3.65
CA ASP A 24 -7.17 -28.64 -3.60
C ASP A 24 -8.69 -28.56 -3.42
N LYS A 25 -9.14 -27.59 -2.61
CA LYS A 25 -10.58 -27.37 -2.35
C LYS A 25 -11.23 -26.38 -3.33
N GLY A 26 -10.45 -25.65 -4.12
CA GLY A 26 -10.93 -24.57 -4.99
C GLY A 26 -11.62 -23.44 -4.22
N ALA A 27 -11.22 -23.19 -2.97
CA ALA A 27 -11.94 -22.31 -2.05
C ALA A 27 -11.05 -21.20 -1.49
N PHE A 28 -11.64 -20.03 -1.24
CA PHE A 28 -10.96 -18.94 -0.55
C PHE A 28 -10.84 -19.24 0.95
N VAL A 29 -9.63 -19.09 1.49
CA VAL A 29 -9.32 -19.23 2.91
C VAL A 29 -8.99 -17.85 3.47
N PRO A 30 -9.87 -17.25 4.28
CA PRO A 30 -9.60 -15.97 4.91
C PRO A 30 -8.48 -16.12 5.95
N VAL A 31 -7.54 -15.17 5.93
CA VAL A 31 -6.41 -15.11 6.87
C VAL A 31 -6.56 -13.93 7.82
N ALA A 32 -7.02 -12.78 7.33
CA ALA A 32 -7.23 -11.60 8.15
C ALA A 32 -8.42 -10.78 7.66
N PHE A 33 -9.16 -10.20 8.61
CA PHE A 33 -10.15 -9.16 8.33
C PHE A 33 -9.49 -7.78 8.35
N CYS A 34 -9.88 -6.92 7.43
CA CYS A 34 -9.35 -5.59 7.24
C CYS A 34 -10.50 -4.59 7.19
N SER A 35 -10.43 -3.54 7.99
CA SER A 35 -11.52 -2.58 8.15
C SER A 35 -11.57 -1.55 7.02
N GLY A 36 -11.72 -2.00 5.79
CA GLY A 36 -11.80 -1.16 4.60
C GLY A 36 -11.87 -1.99 3.32
N TYR A 37 -12.22 -1.34 2.21
CA TYR A 37 -12.29 -1.99 0.92
C TYR A 37 -10.87 -2.25 0.40
N LEU A 38 -10.48 -3.52 0.32
CA LEU A 38 -9.10 -3.90 0.07
C LEU A 38 -8.65 -3.65 -1.37
N ARG A 39 -7.48 -3.01 -1.53
CA ARG A 39 -6.89 -2.65 -2.83
C ARG A 39 -5.37 -2.65 -2.74
N GLY A 40 -4.71 -3.13 -3.78
CA GLY A 40 -3.25 -3.27 -3.78
C GLY A 40 -2.76 -4.35 -2.83
N LEU A 41 -1.86 -5.19 -3.32
CA LEU A 41 -1.25 -6.23 -2.51
C LEU A 41 0.23 -6.27 -2.86
N ALA A 42 1.10 -6.30 -1.85
CA ALA A 42 2.52 -6.55 -2.04
C ALA A 42 3.07 -7.35 -0.86
N PHE A 43 4.29 -7.86 -0.97
CA PHE A 43 4.91 -8.66 0.09
C PHE A 43 6.29 -8.13 0.45
N MET A 44 6.57 -8.12 1.76
CA MET A 44 7.87 -7.93 2.37
C MET A 44 8.21 -9.19 3.16
N ARG A 45 8.88 -10.16 2.52
CA ARG A 45 9.07 -11.50 3.09
C ARG A 45 7.71 -12.11 3.47
N GLU A 46 7.51 -12.51 4.73
CA GLU A 46 6.28 -13.11 5.25
C GLU A 46 5.20 -12.08 5.61
N ILE A 47 5.47 -10.79 5.40
CA ILE A 47 4.52 -9.70 5.67
C ILE A 47 3.80 -9.31 4.38
N ALA A 48 2.48 -9.47 4.35
CA ALA A 48 1.63 -8.89 3.34
C ALA A 48 1.39 -7.41 3.64
N VAL A 49 1.58 -6.56 2.64
CA VAL A 49 1.17 -5.15 2.66
C VAL A 49 -0.13 -5.05 1.90
N VAL A 50 -1.20 -4.70 2.60
CA VAL A 50 -2.55 -4.64 2.06
C VAL A 50 -3.02 -3.20 2.12
N GLY A 51 -3.34 -2.61 0.96
CA GLY A 51 -3.96 -1.29 0.92
C GLY A 51 -5.47 -1.38 1.16
N MET A 52 -6.03 -0.31 1.71
CA MET A 52 -7.45 -0.19 2.05
C MET A 52 -7.94 1.20 1.66
N SER A 53 -9.16 1.25 1.13
CA SER A 53 -9.92 2.47 0.89
C SER A 53 -11.17 2.50 1.75
N LEU A 54 -11.77 3.68 1.90
CA LEU A 54 -13.17 3.75 2.29
C LEU A 54 -14.03 3.03 1.24
N PRO A 55 -15.11 2.35 1.65
CA PRO A 55 -16.17 1.96 0.74
C PRO A 55 -16.69 3.19 -0.01
N ARG A 56 -17.06 3.02 -1.28
CA ARG A 56 -17.61 4.14 -2.07
C ARG A 56 -19.08 4.34 -1.71
N ASP A 57 -19.48 5.59 -1.51
CA ASP A 57 -20.88 5.98 -1.28
C ASP A 57 -21.77 5.89 -2.54
N ASN A 58 -21.25 5.36 -3.65
CA ASN A 58 -22.04 5.20 -4.87
C ASN A 58 -22.83 3.87 -4.86
N LYS A 59 -24.03 3.89 -5.46
CA LYS A 59 -24.99 2.76 -5.47
C LYS A 59 -24.41 1.41 -5.92
N THR A 60 -23.26 1.39 -6.61
CA THR A 60 -22.62 0.18 -7.12
C THR A 60 -21.79 -0.57 -6.06
N PHE A 61 -21.34 0.11 -5.00
CA PHE A 61 -20.50 -0.48 -3.95
C PHE A 61 -21.09 -0.35 -2.55
N SER A 62 -22.35 0.08 -2.44
CA SER A 62 -23.14 0.09 -1.20
C SER A 62 -23.80 -1.27 -0.96
N GLY A 63 -23.87 -1.72 0.30
CA GLY A 63 -24.52 -2.99 0.65
C GLY A 63 -23.64 -4.21 0.41
N LEU A 64 -22.33 -4.02 0.47
CA LEU A 64 -21.37 -5.12 0.50
C LEU A 64 -21.40 -5.74 1.89
N LYS A 65 -21.13 -7.05 1.99
CA LYS A 65 -21.04 -7.77 3.27
C LYS A 65 -19.96 -7.18 4.20
N LEU A 66 -19.00 -6.42 3.66
CA LEU A 66 -18.09 -5.58 4.43
C LEU A 66 -18.82 -4.63 5.40
N ASP A 67 -19.93 -4.03 4.99
CA ASP A 67 -20.68 -3.09 5.84
C ASP A 67 -21.25 -3.82 7.07
N GLU A 68 -21.75 -5.04 6.89
CA GLU A 68 -22.23 -5.92 7.96
C GLU A 68 -21.10 -6.35 8.89
N GLU A 69 -19.98 -6.83 8.34
CA GLU A 69 -18.80 -7.25 9.12
C GLU A 69 -18.24 -6.09 9.96
N LEU A 70 -18.19 -4.86 9.40
CA LEU A 70 -17.78 -3.67 10.12
C LEU A 70 -18.73 -3.35 11.28
N ALA A 71 -20.04 -3.43 11.06
CA ALA A 71 -21.05 -3.19 12.07
C ALA A 71 -20.99 -4.22 13.22
N GLU A 72 -20.90 -5.52 12.88
CA GLU A 72 -20.78 -6.61 13.86
C GLU A 72 -19.53 -6.45 14.74
N ARG A 73 -18.41 -6.05 14.13
CA ARG A 73 -17.13 -5.83 14.83
C ARG A 73 -17.05 -4.45 15.51
N LYS A 74 -18.06 -3.60 15.35
CA LYS A 74 -18.10 -2.21 15.86
C LYS A 74 -16.90 -1.38 15.38
N MET A 75 -16.51 -1.56 14.12
CA MET A 75 -15.38 -0.88 13.50
C MET A 75 -15.86 0.16 12.50
N THR A 76 -15.15 1.28 12.42
CA THR A 76 -15.34 2.25 11.33
C THR A 76 -14.40 1.93 10.17
N PRO A 77 -14.84 2.09 8.91
CA PRO A 77 -13.98 1.88 7.76
C PRO A 77 -12.80 2.87 7.77
N ARG A 78 -11.64 2.43 7.29
CA ARG A 78 -10.40 3.19 7.24
C ARG A 78 -9.75 3.09 5.87
N THR A 79 -9.23 4.23 5.38
CA THR A 79 -8.26 4.26 4.29
C THR A 79 -6.87 4.15 4.86
N GLY A 80 -6.03 3.32 4.26
CA GLY A 80 -4.75 3.02 4.87
C GLY A 80 -4.05 1.82 4.30
N ARG A 81 -3.12 1.30 5.10
CA ARG A 81 -2.39 0.07 4.83
C ARG A 81 -2.28 -0.75 6.09
N TYR A 82 -2.50 -2.05 5.96
CA TYR A 82 -2.17 -3.04 6.97
C TYR A 82 -0.92 -3.81 6.56
N PHE A 83 -0.13 -4.16 7.57
CA PHE A 83 1.02 -5.05 7.48
C PHE A 83 0.64 -6.32 8.23
N ILE A 84 0.50 -7.42 7.52
CA ILE A 84 -0.11 -8.66 8.03
C ILE A 84 0.91 -9.79 7.96
N ASP A 85 1.18 -10.46 9.08
CA ASP A 85 2.00 -11.67 9.09
C ASP A 85 1.18 -12.82 8.50
N THR A 86 1.60 -13.31 7.34
CA THR A 86 0.91 -14.36 6.57
C THR A 86 0.88 -15.71 7.28
N ARG A 87 1.71 -15.94 8.30
CA ARG A 87 1.81 -17.22 9.02
C ARG A 87 0.67 -17.40 10.03
N ASN A 88 0.18 -16.30 10.59
CA ASN A 88 -0.85 -16.32 11.65
C ASN A 88 -1.99 -15.33 11.43
N GLY A 89 -1.93 -14.48 10.41
CA GLY A 89 -2.94 -13.47 10.08
C GLY A 89 -2.95 -12.23 10.98
N SER A 90 -1.96 -12.09 11.87
CA SER A 90 -1.89 -10.92 12.77
C SER A 90 -1.54 -9.65 12.00
N ILE A 91 -2.23 -8.56 12.32
CA ILE A 91 -1.89 -7.22 11.83
C ILE A 91 -0.75 -6.69 12.72
N VAL A 92 0.48 -6.75 12.22
CA VAL A 92 1.68 -6.34 12.97
C VAL A 92 1.89 -4.83 12.97
N HIS A 93 1.32 -4.13 11.99
CA HIS A 93 1.33 -2.67 11.93
C HIS A 93 0.20 -2.15 11.05
N SER A 94 -0.18 -0.88 11.26
CA SER A 94 -1.16 -0.19 10.44
C SER A 94 -0.77 1.27 10.25
N MET A 95 -1.16 1.81 9.10
CA MET A 95 -1.07 3.24 8.82
C MET A 95 -2.39 3.69 8.20
N ASN A 96 -3.02 4.69 8.79
CA ASN A 96 -4.28 5.24 8.31
C ASN A 96 -4.05 6.61 7.68
N PHE A 97 -4.80 6.90 6.63
CA PHE A 97 -4.89 8.22 6.03
C PHE A 97 -6.22 8.85 6.43
N GLU A 98 -6.17 10.14 6.77
CA GLU A 98 -7.34 10.94 7.16
C GLU A 98 -7.50 12.14 6.22
N GLY A 99 -8.72 12.67 6.15
CA GLY A 99 -9.06 13.82 5.31
C GLY A 99 -9.40 13.46 3.87
N ILE A 100 -8.81 14.18 2.91
CA ILE A 100 -9.11 14.09 1.47
C ILE A 100 -8.78 12.73 0.85
N LEU A 101 -7.83 11.98 1.44
CA LEU A 101 -7.36 10.72 0.86
C LEU A 101 -8.26 9.57 1.29
N THR A 102 -9.28 9.29 0.47
CA THR A 102 -10.28 8.27 0.73
C THR A 102 -10.04 6.97 -0.05
N GLU A 103 -9.14 6.99 -1.05
CA GLU A 103 -8.86 5.83 -1.89
C GLU A 103 -7.36 5.57 -2.09
N LEU A 104 -6.97 4.30 -1.99
CA LEU A 104 -5.70 3.74 -2.44
C LEU A 104 -5.95 2.73 -3.55
N TYR A 105 -5.21 2.82 -4.66
CA TYR A 105 -5.39 1.89 -5.78
C TYR A 105 -4.46 0.69 -5.70
N ASP A 106 -3.19 0.93 -5.39
CA ASP A 106 -2.17 -0.11 -5.38
C ASP A 106 -1.10 0.16 -4.32
N VAL A 107 -0.37 -0.88 -3.94
CA VAL A 107 0.81 -0.82 -3.08
C VAL A 107 1.95 -1.57 -3.73
N CYS A 108 3.15 -1.01 -3.66
CA CYS A 108 4.36 -1.66 -4.14
C CYS A 108 5.44 -1.58 -3.06
N VAL A 109 6.21 -2.65 -2.94
CA VAL A 109 7.34 -2.75 -2.02
C VAL A 109 8.63 -2.69 -2.84
N ARG A 110 9.50 -1.73 -2.52
CA ARG A 110 10.80 -1.53 -3.19
C ARG A 110 11.94 -1.60 -2.17
N PRO A 111 12.71 -2.70 -2.14
CA PRO A 111 13.86 -2.82 -1.24
C PRO A 111 14.92 -1.74 -1.49
N GLY A 112 15.55 -1.24 -0.43
CA GLY A 112 16.68 -0.31 -0.52
C GLY A 112 16.34 1.15 -0.88
N ILE A 113 15.06 1.47 -1.10
CA ILE A 113 14.61 2.85 -1.36
C ILE A 113 14.20 3.53 -0.05
N ARG A 114 14.76 4.73 0.21
CA ARG A 114 14.46 5.52 1.43
C ARG A 114 13.54 6.71 1.19
N GLN A 115 13.63 7.32 0.01
CA GLN A 115 12.86 8.52 -0.35
C GLN A 115 12.16 8.30 -1.69
N PRO A 116 11.06 7.53 -1.70
CA PRO A 116 10.26 7.39 -2.91
C PRO A 116 9.61 8.74 -3.24
N ALA A 117 9.68 9.14 -4.50
CA ALA A 117 8.95 10.27 -5.05
C ALA A 117 7.96 9.75 -6.10
N ALA A 118 6.76 10.34 -6.13
CA ALA A 118 5.77 10.08 -7.15
C ALA A 118 5.50 11.38 -7.89
N THR A 119 5.60 11.33 -9.21
CA THR A 119 5.34 12.49 -10.07
C THR A 119 4.01 12.28 -10.78
N GLY A 120 3.13 13.28 -10.72
CA GLY A 120 1.79 13.17 -11.31
C GLY A 120 1.86 13.09 -12.84
N PRO A 121 1.00 12.29 -13.51
CA PRO A 121 1.02 12.12 -14.97
C PRO A 121 0.93 13.42 -15.77
N ALA A 122 0.27 14.45 -15.20
CA ALA A 122 0.10 15.76 -15.83
C ALA A 122 1.21 16.78 -15.49
N SER A 123 2.20 16.39 -14.70
CA SER A 123 3.32 17.27 -14.32
C SER A 123 4.22 17.61 -15.51
N GLU A 124 4.87 18.77 -15.44
CA GLU A 124 5.86 19.17 -16.45
C GLU A 124 7.07 18.23 -16.49
N ASP A 125 7.44 17.66 -15.34
CA ASP A 125 8.51 16.65 -15.19
C ASP A 125 8.30 15.42 -16.09
N ILE A 126 7.04 15.08 -16.42
CA ILE A 126 6.69 13.98 -17.32
C ILE A 126 6.44 14.45 -18.75
N ARG A 127 5.97 15.69 -18.96
CA ARG A 127 5.62 16.23 -20.29
C ARG A 127 6.83 16.68 -21.13
N GLY A 128 7.96 16.99 -20.50
CA GLY A 128 9.19 17.36 -21.21
C GLY A 128 9.95 16.16 -21.79
N PRO A 129 10.86 16.36 -22.76
CA PRO A 129 11.78 15.30 -23.19
C PRO A 129 12.57 14.81 -21.96
N SER A 130 12.62 13.49 -21.76
CA SER A 130 13.20 12.87 -20.56
C SER A 130 14.64 13.33 -20.35
N ARG A 131 14.84 14.31 -19.47
CA ARG A 131 16.18 14.71 -19.05
C ARG A 131 16.66 13.68 -18.05
N SER A 132 17.55 12.80 -18.48
CA SER A 132 18.23 11.89 -17.55
C SER A 132 18.83 12.71 -16.39
N PRO A 133 18.69 12.27 -15.13
CA PRO A 133 19.29 12.97 -14.00
C PRO A 133 20.77 12.62 -13.95
N THR A 134 21.55 13.16 -14.89
CA THR A 134 23.00 13.24 -14.81
C THR A 134 23.42 14.69 -14.95
N SER A 135 23.58 15.38 -13.82
CA SER A 135 24.69 16.34 -13.59
C SER A 135 24.49 17.32 -12.43
N LYS A 136 23.28 17.59 -11.92
CA LYS A 136 23.12 18.69 -10.94
C LYS A 136 23.41 18.36 -9.47
N ALA A 137 23.45 17.08 -9.06
CA ALA A 137 23.73 16.72 -7.67
C ALA A 137 25.22 16.76 -7.26
N ARG A 138 26.16 17.09 -8.17
CA ARG A 138 27.60 17.17 -7.85
C ARG A 138 28.16 18.60 -7.73
N ALA A 139 27.35 19.64 -7.94
CA ALA A 139 27.84 21.01 -7.95
C ALA A 139 27.76 21.76 -6.61
N GLU A 140 26.95 21.32 -5.64
CA GLU A 140 26.73 22.10 -4.40
C GLU A 140 27.51 21.61 -3.17
N THR A 141 28.33 20.55 -3.28
CA THR A 141 29.16 20.07 -2.14
C THR A 141 30.63 20.52 -2.22
N ARG A 142 31.02 21.34 -3.21
CA ARG A 142 32.41 21.81 -3.36
C ARG A 142 32.55 23.33 -3.24
N ALA A 143 31.98 23.90 -2.18
CA ALA A 143 32.23 25.30 -1.78
C ALA A 143 32.18 25.48 -0.26
N ARG A 144 32.91 24.65 0.50
CA ARG A 144 33.39 25.01 1.85
C ARG A 144 34.79 24.45 2.05
N SER A 145 35.75 24.96 1.27
CA SER A 145 37.15 24.91 1.67
C SER A 145 37.37 25.93 2.80
N TYR A 146 37.53 25.40 4.00
CA TYR A 146 38.06 26.07 5.18
C TYR A 146 39.41 26.75 4.86
N SER A 147 39.53 28.04 5.21
CA SER A 147 40.80 28.80 5.15
C SER A 147 41.22 29.13 6.59
N PRO A 148 42.41 28.70 7.05
CA PRO A 148 42.92 29.10 8.35
C PRO A 148 43.62 30.46 8.21
N ARG A 149 43.15 31.48 8.94
CA ARG A 149 43.97 32.67 9.19
C ARG A 149 44.32 32.71 10.67
N GLY A 150 45.57 32.37 10.95
CA GLY A 150 46.27 32.90 12.12
C GLY A 150 46.88 34.25 11.78
N ARG A 151 46.60 35.24 12.63
CA ARG A 151 47.58 36.07 13.34
C ARG A 151 46.93 36.54 14.64
#